data_AF-A0A356NQG9-F1
#
_entry.id   AF-A0A356NQG9-F1
#
_cell.length_a   1.000
_cell.length_b   1.000
_cell.length_c   1.000
_cell.angle_alpha   90.00
_cell.angle_beta   90.00
_cell.angle_gamma   90.00
#
_symmetry.space_group_name_H-M   'P 1'
#
loop_
_entity.id
_entity.type
_entity.pdbx_description
1 polymer ?
#
loop_
_entity_poly.entity_id
_entity_poly.type
_entity_poly.pdbx_seq_one_letter_code
_entity_poly.pdbx_strand_id
1 'polypeptide(L)'
;MRGGKLRMLKVIDEYTRQYLCMHVDRRMNPRKVKGILSDLVDVYGAPEHIRSDNGSEFIEEDLRRWIAENHIKTLYIDPGSPWQNGFIESFNAR
;
A
#
# COMPACT_ATOMS: atom_id res chain seq x y z
N MET A 1 22.30 18.60 -8.93
CA MET A 1 21.27 17.67 -8.40
C MET A 1 20.64 16.92 -9.57
N ARG A 2 20.60 15.58 -9.56
CA ARG A 2 19.89 14.83 -10.62
C ARG A 2 18.39 14.84 -10.29
N GLY A 3 17.59 15.54 -11.10
CA GLY A 3 16.13 15.50 -11.03
C GLY A 3 15.62 14.15 -11.52
N GLY A 4 14.93 13.41 -10.65
CA GLY A 4 14.39 12.09 -10.98
C GLY A 4 13.02 11.93 -10.33
N LYS A 5 12.16 11.07 -10.91
CA LYS A 5 10.81 10.82 -10.42
C LYS A 5 10.85 10.29 -8.98
N LEU A 6 10.17 10.98 -8.08
CA LEU A 6 9.89 10.49 -6.74
C LEU A 6 8.65 9.58 -6.78
N ARG A 7 8.64 8.56 -5.95
CA ARG A 7 7.51 7.67 -5.69
C ARG A 7 7.13 7.82 -4.23
N MET A 8 5.84 7.63 -3.95
CA MET A 8 5.29 7.74 -2.63
C MET A 8 4.40 6.54 -2.37
N LEU A 9 4.62 5.86 -1.25
CA LEU A 9 3.69 4.89 -0.68
C LEU A 9 2.91 5.60 0.42
N LYS A 10 1.58 5.50 0.38
CA LYS A 10 0.69 6.04 1.41
C LYS A 10 -0.15 4.89 1.94
N VAL A 11 -0.17 4.75 3.26
CA VAL A 11 -0.98 3.73 3.93
C VAL A 11 -1.96 4.42 4.86
N ILE A 12 -3.23 4.11 4.68
CA ILE A 12 -4.35 4.69 5.43
C ILE A 12 -5.19 3.53 5.92
N ASP A 13 -5.61 3.61 7.18
CA ASP A 13 -6.66 2.75 7.70
C ASP A 13 -8.03 3.27 7.23
N GLU A 14 -8.71 2.51 6.37
CA GLU A 14 -9.97 2.96 5.75
C GLU A 14 -11.12 3.12 6.77
N TYR A 15 -11.11 2.36 7.88
CA TYR A 15 -12.18 2.36 8.88
C TYR A 15 -12.11 3.59 9.79
N THR A 16 -10.94 3.82 10.39
CA THR A 16 -10.67 4.95 11.30
C THR A 16 -10.31 6.23 10.56
N ARG A 17 -9.98 6.14 9.27
CA ARG A 17 -9.40 7.22 8.45
C ARG A 17 -8.05 7.72 8.98
N GLN A 18 -7.35 6.90 9.76
CA GLN A 18 -6.04 7.23 10.28
C GLN A 18 -4.97 7.12 9.17
N TYR A 19 -4.13 8.13 9.07
CA TYR A 19 -2.96 8.09 8.21
C TYR A 19 -1.82 7.35 8.91
N LEU A 20 -1.45 6.17 8.42
CA LEU A 20 -0.48 5.29 9.09
C LEU A 20 0.95 5.53 8.61
N CYS A 21 1.15 5.82 7.32
CA CYS A 21 2.48 6.00 6.75
C CYS A 21 2.49 6.84 5.48
N MET A 22 3.50 7.74 5.38
CA MET A 22 3.98 8.30 4.11
C MET A 22 5.44 7.90 3.94
N HIS A 23 5.74 7.13 2.89
CA HIS A 23 7.13 6.83 2.54
C HIS A 23 7.44 7.38 1.16
N VAL A 24 8.49 8.20 1.05
CA VAL A 24 8.93 8.81 -0.21
C VAL A 24 10.30 8.28 -0.59
N ASP A 25 10.41 7.74 -1.79
CA ASP A 25 11.68 7.21 -2.31
C ASP A 25 11.76 7.41 -3.83
N ARG A 26 12.97 7.43 -4.39
CA ARG A 26 13.20 7.40 -5.84
C ARG A 26 12.83 6.04 -6.45
N ARG A 27 12.94 4.96 -5.68
CA ARG A 27 12.55 3.61 -6.10
C ARG A 27 11.77 2.91 -5.00
N MET A 28 10.52 2.60 -5.33
CA MET A 28 9.68 1.68 -4.57
C MET A 28 9.84 0.30 -5.22
N ASN A 29 10.14 -0.72 -4.40
CA ASN A 29 10.23 -2.09 -4.85
C ASN A 29 9.49 -2.99 -3.84
N PRO A 30 9.10 -4.22 -4.22
CA PRO A 30 8.31 -5.10 -3.36
C PRO A 30 8.92 -5.32 -1.97
N ARG A 31 10.26 -5.44 -1.88
CA ARG A 31 10.95 -5.63 -0.59
C ARG A 31 10.78 -4.44 0.34
N LYS A 32 10.87 -3.21 -0.18
CA LYS A 32 10.62 -1.99 0.61
C LYS A 32 9.17 -1.89 1.04
N VAL A 33 8.23 -2.18 0.14
CA VAL A 33 6.80 -2.20 0.46
C VAL A 33 6.52 -3.21 1.57
N LYS A 34 7.03 -4.44 1.44
CA LYS A 34 6.93 -5.48 2.47
C LYS A 34 7.49 -5.02 3.81
N GLY A 35 8.69 -4.43 3.83
CA GLY A 35 9.30 -3.91 5.06
C GLY A 35 8.42 -2.87 5.75
N ILE A 36 7.95 -1.87 5.00
CA ILE A 36 7.08 -0.82 5.53
C ILE A 36 5.76 -1.41 6.06
N LEU A 37 5.14 -2.33 5.32
CA LEU A 37 3.91 -2.99 5.78
C LEU A 37 4.15 -3.85 7.01
N SER A 38 5.29 -4.54 7.10
CA SER A 38 5.66 -5.32 8.28
C SER A 38 5.80 -4.43 9.51
N ASP A 39 6.52 -3.31 9.39
CA ASP A 39 6.67 -2.35 10.49
C ASP A 39 5.30 -1.83 10.96
N LEU A 40 4.37 -1.58 10.03
CA LEU A 40 3.00 -1.17 10.37
C LEU A 40 2.20 -2.27 11.04
N VAL A 41 2.34 -3.52 10.58
CA VAL A 41 1.70 -4.68 11.20
C VAL A 41 2.22 -4.92 12.62
N ASP A 42 3.51 -4.70 12.87
CA ASP A 42 4.09 -4.81 14.21
C ASP A 42 3.54 -3.74 15.18
N VAL A 43 3.21 -2.54 14.67
CA VAL A 43 2.71 -1.42 15.49
C VAL A 43 1.20 -1.47 15.68
N TYR A 44 0.44 -1.78 14.64
CA TYR A 44 -1.02 -1.64 14.60
C TYR A 44 -1.76 -2.99 14.57
N GLY A 45 -1.04 -4.10 14.39
CA GLY A 45 -1.61 -5.41 14.13
C GLY A 45 -1.88 -5.66 12.64
N ALA A 46 -2.08 -6.93 12.29
CA ALA A 46 -2.40 -7.33 10.91
C ALA A 46 -3.84 -6.92 10.55
N PRO A 47 -4.05 -6.18 9.44
CA PRO A 47 -5.40 -5.85 9.00
C PRO A 47 -6.09 -7.08 8.41
N GLU A 48 -7.43 -7.09 8.43
CA GLU A 48 -8.18 -8.16 7.75
C GLU A 48 -8.01 -8.12 6.24
N HIS A 49 -7.90 -6.92 5.67
CA HIS A 49 -7.81 -6.70 4.23
C HIS A 49 -6.78 -5.62 3.88
N ILE A 50 -5.99 -5.85 2.84
CA ILE A 50 -5.19 -4.81 2.18
C ILE A 50 -5.79 -4.54 0.80
N ARG A 51 -6.07 -3.27 0.54
CA ARG A 51 -6.38 -2.75 -0.79
C ARG A 51 -5.18 -1.96 -1.30
N SER A 52 -4.75 -2.27 -2.51
CA SER A 52 -3.69 -1.55 -3.20
C SER A 52 -4.06 -1.39 -4.66
N ASP A 53 -3.62 -0.31 -5.30
CA ASP A 53 -3.60 -0.26 -6.76
C ASP A 53 -2.69 -1.35 -7.33
N ASN A 54 -2.92 -1.73 -8.58
CA ASN A 54 -2.18 -2.80 -9.29
C ASN A 54 -0.74 -2.41 -9.63
N GLY A 55 -0.07 -1.65 -8.76
CA GLY A 55 1.37 -1.41 -8.83
C GLY A 55 2.12 -2.75 -8.91
N SER A 56 3.13 -2.80 -9.78
CA SER A 56 3.95 -4.00 -10.02
C SER A 56 4.53 -4.61 -8.75
N GLU A 57 4.73 -3.78 -7.72
CA GLU A 57 5.24 -4.15 -6.41
C GLU A 57 4.30 -5.12 -5.67
N PHE A 58 2.98 -4.98 -5.83
CA PHE A 58 1.94 -5.80 -5.18
C PHE A 58 1.57 -7.07 -5.95
N ILE A 59 2.07 -7.20 -7.18
CA ILE A 59 1.92 -8.39 -8.01
C ILE A 59 3.03 -9.41 -7.70
N GLU A 60 4.11 -8.97 -7.06
CA GLU A 60 5.30 -9.79 -6.79
C GLU A 60 5.03 -10.91 -5.78
N GLU A 61 5.59 -12.09 -6.03
CA GLU A 61 5.26 -13.32 -5.31
C GLU A 61 5.66 -13.26 -3.83
N ASP A 62 6.83 -12.69 -3.50
CA ASP A 62 7.31 -12.62 -2.12
C ASP A 62 6.41 -11.76 -1.22
N LEU A 63 5.84 -10.68 -1.78
CA LEU A 63 4.90 -9.83 -1.06
C LEU A 63 3.55 -10.54 -0.89
N ARG A 64 3.04 -11.19 -1.94
CA ARG A 64 1.80 -11.98 -1.86
C ARG A 64 1.89 -13.11 -0.83
N ARG A 65 3.04 -13.80 -0.79
CA ARG A 65 3.30 -14.86 0.18
C ARG A 65 3.26 -14.32 1.59
N TRP A 66 3.96 -13.21 1.87
CA TRP A 66 3.95 -12.58 3.18
C TRP A 66 2.55 -12.13 3.62
N ILE A 67 1.77 -11.53 2.71
CA ILE A 67 0.37 -11.15 2.97
C ILE A 67 -0.44 -12.40 3.38
N ALA A 68 -0.30 -13.51 2.64
CA ALA A 68 -0.99 -14.75 2.95
C ALA A 68 -0.53 -15.39 4.28
N GLU A 69 0.76 -15.36 4.59
CA GLU A 69 1.34 -15.86 5.85
C GLU A 69 0.84 -15.06 7.06
N ASN A 70 0.54 -13.77 6.88
CA ASN A 70 -0.07 -12.95 7.92
C ASN A 70 -1.61 -13.06 7.96
N HIS A 71 -2.20 -13.99 7.21
CA HIS A 71 -3.64 -14.18 7.07
C HIS A 71 -4.40 -12.94 6.59
N ILE A 72 -3.72 -12.03 5.91
CA ILE A 72 -4.29 -10.79 5.38
C ILE A 72 -4.92 -11.10 4.02
N LYS A 73 -6.18 -10.68 3.81
CA LYS A 73 -6.84 -10.87 2.52
C LYS A 73 -6.47 -9.72 1.57
N THR A 74 -6.14 -10.03 0.32
CA THR A 74 -5.88 -8.99 -0.68
C THR A 74 -7.17 -8.67 -1.43
N LEU A 75 -7.59 -7.41 -1.41
CA LEU A 75 -8.60 -6.89 -2.32
C LEU A 75 -7.86 -6.22 -3.47
N TYR A 76 -7.63 -6.96 -4.56
CA TYR A 76 -7.17 -6.35 -5.81
C TYR A 76 -8.31 -5.47 -6.35
N ILE A 77 -8.00 -4.21 -6.64
CA ILE A 77 -8.93 -3.33 -7.35
C ILE A 77 -9.00 -3.80 -8.80
N ASP A 78 -10.22 -3.96 -9.33
CA ASP A 78 -10.42 -4.27 -10.73
C ASP A 78 -9.83 -3.14 -11.59
N PRO A 79 -8.98 -3.43 -12.60
CA PRO A 79 -8.36 -2.42 -13.43
C PRO A 79 -9.44 -1.59 -14.14
N GLY A 80 -9.58 -0.31 -13.76
CA GLY A 80 -10.57 0.59 -14.33
C GLY A 80 -11.79 0.88 -13.45
N SER A 81 -11.75 0.53 -12.15
CA SER A 81 -12.79 0.90 -11.17
C SER A 81 -12.41 2.13 -10.32
N PRO A 82 -12.58 3.37 -10.83
CA PRO A 82 -12.20 4.61 -10.13
C PRO A 82 -12.98 4.83 -8.82
N TRP A 83 -14.18 4.26 -8.68
CA TRP A 83 -14.97 4.37 -7.44
C TRP A 83 -14.31 3.70 -6.23
N GLN A 84 -13.51 2.65 -6.43
CA GLN A 84 -12.74 2.01 -5.34
C GLN A 84 -11.45 2.75 -5.01
N ASN A 85 -10.95 3.58 -5.94
CA ASN A 85 -9.81 4.48 -5.75
C ASN A 85 -10.22 5.89 -5.27
N GLY A 86 -11.52 6.21 -5.37
CA GLY A 86 -12.09 7.52 -5.06
C GLY A 86 -11.87 7.99 -3.61
N PHE A 87 -11.72 7.07 -2.65
CA PHE A 87 -11.37 7.42 -1.26
C PHE A 87 -9.92 7.92 -1.16
N ILE A 88 -8.97 7.22 -1.76
CA ILE A 88 -7.56 7.59 -1.77
C ILE A 88 -7.34 8.88 -2.59
N GLU A 89 -8.02 9.02 -3.73
CA GLU A 89 -7.95 10.23 -4.55
C GLU A 89 -8.57 11.46 -3.86
N SER A 90 -9.72 11.30 -3.18
CA SER A 90 -10.32 12.39 -2.40
C SER A 90 -9.45 12.81 -1.21
N PHE A 91 -8.72 11.88 -0.60
CA PHE A 91 -7.77 12.17 0.46
C PHE A 91 -6.52 12.89 -0.05
N ASN A 92 -6.10 12.62 -1.30
CA ASN A 92 -4.93 13.26 -1.92
C ASN A 92 -5.21 14.65 -2.51
N ALA A 93 -6.48 15.00 -2.68
CA ALA A 93 -6.93 16.28 -3.23
C ALA A 93 -7.06 17.40 -2.17
N ARG A 94 -6.74 17.11 -0.90
CA ARG A 94 -6.75 18.06 0.21
C ARG A 94 -5.33 18.27 0.76
#